data_AF-A0A0C2D679-F1
#
_entry.id   AF-A0A0C2D679-F1
#
_cell.length_a   1.000
_cell.length_b   1.000
_cell.length_c   1.000
_cell.angle_alpha   90.00
_cell.angle_beta   90.00
_cell.angle_gamma   90.00
#
_symmetry.space_group_name_H-M   'P 1'
#
loop_
_entity.id
_entity.type
_entity.pdbx_description
1 polymer ?
#
loop_
_entity_poly.entity_id
_entity_poly.type
_entity_poly.pdbx_seq_one_letter_code
_entity_poly.pdbx_strand_id
1 'polypeptide(L)' 'MFNHRVVGAVLVGETDLEETIENLILNKTDMERIEDSFLDPEIDIEDYFD' A
#
# COMPACT_ATOMS: atom_id res chain seq x y z
N MET A 1 -4.63 4.61 -7.48
CA MET A 1 -3.63 5.59 -7.00
C MET A 1 -3.82 6.90 -7.73
N PHE A 2 -3.41 8.01 -7.13
CA PHE A 2 -3.37 9.33 -7.77
C PHE A 2 -2.02 9.98 -7.46
N ASN A 3 -1.29 10.39 -8.49
CA ASN A 3 0.08 10.91 -8.37
C ASN A 3 0.97 10.04 -7.47
N HIS A 4 1.04 8.73 -7.78
CA HIS A 4 1.85 7.74 -7.04
C HIS A 4 1.48 7.57 -5.56
N ARG A 5 0.28 7.98 -5.14
CA ARG A 5 -0.19 7.89 -3.75
C ARG A 5 -1.46 7.07 -3.64
N VAL A 6 -1.57 6.29 -2.56
CA VAL A 6 -2.81 5.61 -2.18
C VAL A 6 -3.77 6.66 -1.61
N VAL A 7 -4.97 6.74 -2.17
CA VAL A 7 -6.01 7.70 -1.76
C VAL A 7 -7.28 7.01 -1.23
N GLY A 8 -7.24 5.68 -1.18
CA GLY A 8 -8.34 4.82 -0.77
C GLY A 8 -8.06 3.38 -1.20
N ALA A 9 -8.64 2.42 -0.50
CA ALA A 9 -8.59 1.01 -0.83
C ALA A 9 -9.89 0.31 -0.42
N VAL A 10 -10.14 -0.84 -1.04
CA VAL A 10 -11.18 -1.79 -0.61
C VAL A 10 -10.46 -3.10 -0.39
N LEU A 11 -10.44 -3.58 0.85
CA LEU A 11 -9.85 -4.85 1.24
C LEU A 11 -10.93 -5.93 1.25
N VAL A 12 -10.62 -7.10 0.71
CA VAL A 12 -11.59 -8.19 0.52
C VAL A 12 -11.04 -9.46 1.12
N GLY A 13 -11.77 -10.02 2.10
CA GLY A 13 -11.33 -11.17 2.86
C GLY A 13 -10.43 -10.78 4.02
N GLU A 14 -9.70 -11.76 4.55
CA GLU A 14 -8.68 -11.55 5.58
C GLU A 14 -7.39 -11.17 4.87
N THR A 15 -7.03 -9.88 4.89
CA THR A 15 -5.84 -9.37 4.16
C THR A 15 -4.68 -9.03 5.08
N ASP A 16 -4.96 -8.71 6.35
CA ASP A 16 -3.99 -8.18 7.31
C ASP A 16 -3.28 -6.88 6.86
N LEU A 17 -3.77 -6.22 5.79
CA LEU A 17 -3.17 -5.01 5.22
C LEU A 17 -3.83 -3.70 5.72
N GLU A 18 -4.80 -3.78 6.62
CA GLU A 18 -5.64 -2.66 7.05
C GLU A 18 -4.81 -1.49 7.59
N GLU A 19 -3.90 -1.77 8.53
CA GLU A 19 -3.04 -0.77 9.16
C GLU A 19 -2.04 -0.18 8.15
N THR A 20 -1.43 -1.03 7.33
CA THR A 20 -0.46 -0.59 6.32
C THR A 20 -1.11 0.37 5.32
N ILE A 21 -2.29 0.02 4.79
CA ILE A 21 -3.04 0.89 3.87
C ILE A 21 -3.47 2.20 4.54
N GLU A 22 -3.92 2.17 5.80
CA GLU A 22 -4.26 3.38 6.56
C GLU A 22 -3.05 4.32 6.65
N ASN A 23 -1.89 3.79 7.03
CA ASN A 23 -0.65 4.55 7.13
C ASN A 23 -0.23 5.18 5.79
N LEU A 24 -0.35 4.44 4.68
CA LEU A 24 -0.04 4.97 3.33
C LEU A 24 -0.93 6.14 2.94
N ILE A 25 -2.22 6.06 3.26
CA ILE A 25 -3.18 7.13 2.98
C ILE A 25 -2.91 8.34 3.88
N LEU A 26 -2.75 8.13 5.19
CA LEU A 26 -2.54 9.20 6.17
C LEU A 26 -1.23 9.97 5.92
N ASN A 27 -0.14 9.25 5.66
CA ASN A 27 1.17 9.84 5.40
C ASN A 27 1.31 10.36 3.97
N LYS A 28 0.34 10.05 3.09
CA LYS A 28 0.38 10.34 1.66
C LYS A 28 1.66 9.76 1.05
N THR A 29 2.06 8.55 1.41
CA THR A 29 3.36 7.99 1.02
C THR A 29 3.50 7.94 -0.50
N ASP A 30 4.67 8.37 -1.00
CA ASP A 30 5.00 8.33 -2.42
C ASP A 30 5.50 6.94 -2.81
N MET A 31 4.85 6.33 -3.80
CA MET A 31 5.01 4.92 -4.16
C MET A 31 5.68 4.75 -5.52
N GLU A 32 6.20 5.80 -6.15
CA GLU A 32 6.75 5.77 -7.53
C GLU A 32 7.73 4.60 -7.76
N ARG A 33 8.48 4.20 -6.74
CA ARG A 33 9.49 3.14 -6.84
C ARG A 33 8.95 1.71 -6.69
N ILE A 34 7.73 1.55 -6.23
CA ILE A 34 7.16 0.26 -5.80
C ILE A 34 5.73 0.03 -6.30
N GLU A 35 5.12 1.00 -6.98
CA GLU A 35 3.73 0.90 -7.46
C GLU A 35 3.51 -0.29 -8.40
N ASP A 36 4.52 -0.64 -9.20
CA ASP A 36 4.47 -1.78 -10.13
C ASP A 36 4.44 -3.14 -9.41
N SER A 37 5.01 -3.21 -8.22
CA SER A 37 5.14 -4.43 -7.43
C SER A 37 4.26 -4.44 -6.18
N PHE A 38 3.47 -3.39 -5.97
CA PHE A 38 2.68 -3.16 -4.76
C PHE A 38 1.57 -4.20 -4.53
N LEU A 39 1.07 -4.82 -5.60
CA LEU A 39 0.03 -5.86 -5.54
C LEU A 39 0.61 -7.26 -5.77
N ASP A 40 1.93 -7.40 -5.77
CA ASP A 40 2.58 -8.70 -5.90
C ASP A 40 2.41 -9.47 -4.58
N PRO A 41 1.71 -10.61 -4.58
CA PRO A 41 1.49 -11.40 -3.37
C PRO A 41 2.76 -12.08 -2.84
N GLU A 42 3.84 -12.14 -3.63
CA GLU A 42 5.14 -12.63 -3.16
C GLU A 42 5.92 -11.56 -2.38
N ILE A 43 5.44 -10.32 -2.38
CA ILE A 43 6.09 -9.18 -1.75
C ILE A 43 5.30 -8.79 -0.51
N ASP A 44 5.97 -8.75 0.64
CA ASP A 44 5.41 -8.13 1.82
C ASP A 44 5.52 -6.61 1.68
N ILE A 45 4.38 -5.92 1.69
CA ILE A 45 4.37 -4.46 1.55
C ILE A 45 4.87 -3.79 2.82
N GLU A 46 4.78 -4.44 3.99
CA GLU A 46 5.22 -3.90 5.27
C GLU A 46 6.74 -3.64 5.27
N ASP A 47 7.51 -4.51 4.61
CA ASP A 47 8.97 -4.40 4.45
C ASP A 47 9.42 -3.09 3.78
N TYR A 48 8.55 -2.41 3.04
CA TYR A 48 8.88 -1.15 2.36
C TYR A 48 8.62 0.09 3.23
N PHE A 49 7.89 -0.06 4.33
CA PHE A 49 7.40 1.06 5.15
C PHE A 49 7.94 1.08 6.58
N ASP A 50 8.67 0.04 7.00
CA ASP A 50 9.57 0.04 8.17
C ASP A 50 10.93 0.71 7.88
#